data_AF-A0A645GA68-F1
#
_entry.id   AF-A0A645GA68-F1
#
_cell.length_a   1.000
_cell.length_b   1.000
_cell.length_c   1.000
_cell.angle_alpha   90.00
_cell.angle_beta   90.00
_cell.angle_gamma   90.00
#
_symmetry.space_group_name_H-M   'P 1'
#
loop_
_entity.id
_entity.type
_entity.pdbx_description
1 polymer ?
#
loop_
_entity_poly.entity_id
_entity_poly.type
_entity_poly.pdbx_seq_one_letter_code
_entity_poly.pdbx_strand_id
1 'polypeptide(L)'
;MRVGLSGLTMAEYFRDQEGQDVLLFIDNIFRFTQAGSEVSALLGRMPSAVGYQPTLATEMGALQERITSTKKGSITSVQAVYVPADDLTDPAPATTFAHLDATTVLSRNIASLGIYPAVDPLDSTSRILSADIVGKEHYDVARSVQSILQRYKELQDIIAILGMDELSDEDKLIVSRARKIQRFLSQPFSVAEQFTGMEGKYVPLKETIRGFREIIEGKHDDLPESAFLFVGSIDEVVEKAKKGE
;
A
#
# COMPACT_ATOMS: atom_id res chain seq x y z
N MET A 1 10.35 -23.18 -8.00
CA MET A 1 9.55 -23.58 -6.82
C MET A 1 10.28 -23.47 -5.47
N ARG A 2 11.56 -23.85 -5.32
CA ARG A 2 12.19 -23.96 -3.97
C ARG A 2 12.91 -22.72 -3.43
N VAL A 3 13.18 -21.72 -4.26
CA VAL A 3 13.98 -20.53 -3.86
C VAL A 3 13.37 -19.74 -2.71
N GLY A 4 12.03 -19.56 -2.70
CA GLY A 4 11.33 -18.87 -1.61
C GLY A 4 11.54 -19.54 -0.24
N LEU A 5 11.60 -20.87 -0.21
CA LEU A 5 11.89 -21.62 1.01
C LEU A 5 13.34 -21.42 1.49
N SER A 6 14.28 -21.21 0.57
CA SER A 6 15.69 -21.00 0.93
C SER A 6 15.87 -19.64 1.62
N GLY A 7 15.27 -18.58 1.07
CA GLY A 7 15.26 -17.26 1.71
C GLY A 7 14.56 -17.28 3.07
N LEU A 8 13.43 -17.99 3.16
CA LEU A 8 12.70 -18.17 4.42
C LEU A 8 13.53 -18.91 5.48
N THR A 9 14.25 -19.97 5.13
CA THR A 9 15.11 -20.68 6.10
C THR A 9 16.19 -19.77 6.68
N MET A 10 16.76 -18.86 5.87
CA MET A 10 17.71 -17.87 6.39
C MET A 10 17.03 -16.88 7.33
N ALA A 11 15.83 -16.39 6.98
CA ALA A 11 15.06 -15.51 7.85
C ALA A 11 14.67 -16.18 9.18
N GLU A 12 14.34 -17.48 9.15
CA GLU A 12 14.04 -18.25 10.36
C GLU A 12 15.26 -18.41 11.27
N TYR A 13 16.47 -18.51 10.71
CA TYR A 13 17.69 -18.52 11.54
C TYR A 13 17.81 -17.23 12.35
N PHE A 14 17.69 -16.07 11.70
CA PHE A 14 17.74 -14.77 12.36
C PHE A 14 16.59 -14.59 13.38
N ARG A 15 15.40 -15.09 13.08
CA ARG A 15 14.27 -15.08 14.01
C ARG A 15 14.50 -15.97 15.24
N ASP A 16 14.91 -17.23 15.03
CA ASP A 16 14.83 -18.27 16.05
C ASP A 16 16.13 -18.47 16.85
N GLN A 17 17.27 -18.20 16.22
CA GLN A 17 18.60 -18.30 16.85
C GLN A 17 19.11 -16.94 17.31
N GLU A 18 19.00 -15.89 16.48
CA GLU A 18 19.46 -14.55 16.84
C GLU A 18 18.40 -13.70 17.56
N GLY A 19 17.11 -14.09 17.50
CA GLY A 19 16.03 -13.38 18.18
C GLY A 19 15.74 -12.00 17.59
N GLN A 20 15.93 -11.83 16.29
CA GLN A 20 15.79 -10.55 15.59
C GLN A 20 14.42 -10.40 14.90
N ASP A 21 14.06 -9.16 14.62
CA ASP A 21 12.96 -8.80 13.72
C ASP A 21 13.49 -8.69 12.29
N VAL A 22 12.99 -9.55 11.42
CA VAL A 22 13.54 -9.76 10.07
C VAL A 22 12.54 -9.30 9.02
N LEU A 23 13.01 -8.48 8.07
CA LEU A 23 12.24 -8.19 6.85
C LEU A 23 12.60 -9.20 5.75
N LEU A 24 11.60 -9.92 5.25
CA LEU A 24 11.72 -10.86 4.15
C LEU A 24 11.05 -10.28 2.89
N PHE A 25 11.81 -10.09 1.82
CA PHE A 25 11.25 -9.64 0.54
C PHE A 25 11.09 -10.84 -0.41
N ILE A 26 9.86 -11.08 -0.88
CA ILE A 26 9.56 -12.12 -1.87
C ILE A 26 9.10 -11.45 -3.17
N ASP A 27 9.98 -11.43 -4.17
CA ASP A 27 9.70 -10.90 -5.51
C ASP A 27 9.85 -12.00 -6.58
N ASN A 28 8.78 -12.57 -7.14
CA ASN A 28 7.35 -12.33 -6.92
C ASN A 28 6.69 -13.64 -6.44
N ILE A 29 5.79 -13.57 -5.46
CA ILE A 29 5.15 -14.78 -4.90
C ILE A 29 4.33 -15.55 -5.95
N PHE A 30 3.80 -14.86 -6.97
CA PHE A 30 3.14 -15.52 -8.09
C PHE A 30 4.08 -16.47 -8.84
N ARG A 31 5.37 -16.15 -8.96
CA ARG A 31 6.37 -17.02 -9.62
C ARG A 31 6.64 -18.29 -8.83
N PHE A 32 6.44 -18.28 -7.51
CA PHE A 32 6.45 -19.50 -6.71
C PHE A 32 5.31 -20.43 -7.14
N THR A 33 4.10 -19.90 -7.26
CA THR A 33 2.92 -20.63 -7.73
C THR A 33 3.08 -21.13 -9.17
N GLN A 34 3.52 -20.27 -10.09
CA GLN A 34 3.72 -20.63 -11.49
C GLN A 34 4.69 -21.81 -11.64
N ALA A 35 5.84 -21.75 -10.97
CA ALA A 35 6.80 -22.85 -10.98
C ALA A 35 6.25 -24.13 -10.35
N GLY A 36 5.32 -24.02 -9.39
CA GLY A 36 4.60 -25.16 -8.82
C GLY A 36 3.66 -25.81 -9.84
N SER A 37 2.92 -25.00 -10.60
CA SER A 37 2.05 -25.48 -11.68
C SER A 37 2.83 -26.21 -12.77
N GLU A 38 3.95 -25.63 -13.24
CA GLU A 38 4.81 -26.26 -14.25
C GLU A 38 5.35 -27.63 -13.80
N VAL A 39 5.84 -27.72 -12.56
CA VAL A 39 6.33 -28.98 -11.99
C VAL A 39 5.19 -29.99 -11.83
N SER A 40 4.01 -29.54 -11.39
CA SER A 40 2.84 -30.41 -11.23
C SER A 40 2.39 -31.02 -12.56
N ALA A 41 2.40 -30.24 -13.64
CA ALA A 41 2.09 -30.72 -14.98
C ALA A 41 3.11 -31.78 -15.46
N LEU A 42 4.41 -31.55 -15.24
CA LEU A 42 5.46 -32.52 -15.58
C LEU A 42 5.37 -33.82 -14.79
N LEU A 43 4.85 -33.77 -13.56
CA LEU A 43 4.59 -34.95 -12.72
C LEU A 43 3.32 -35.72 -13.12
N GLY A 44 2.60 -35.26 -14.16
CA GLY A 44 1.37 -35.90 -14.63
C GLY A 44 0.18 -35.76 -13.68
N ARG A 45 0.21 -34.79 -12.76
CA ARG A 45 -0.92 -34.51 -11.88
C ARG A 45 -2.02 -33.82 -12.68
N MET A 46 -3.27 -34.20 -12.47
CA MET A 46 -4.39 -33.49 -13.10
C MET A 46 -4.42 -32.02 -12.64
N PRO A 47 -4.53 -31.06 -13.57
CA PRO A 47 -4.64 -29.64 -13.22
C PRO A 47 -5.98 -29.36 -12.53
N SER A 48 -5.97 -28.36 -11.65
CA SER A 48 -7.15 -27.83 -10.99
C SER A 48 -7.69 -26.61 -11.75
N ALA A 49 -8.45 -25.74 -11.07
CA ALA A 49 -9.00 -24.51 -11.62
C ALA A 49 -7.95 -23.68 -12.35
N VAL A 50 -8.30 -23.22 -13.55
CA VAL A 50 -7.47 -22.32 -14.39
C VAL A 50 -6.08 -22.89 -14.73
N GLY A 51 -5.86 -24.20 -14.56
CA GLY A 51 -4.60 -24.86 -14.89
C GLY A 51 -3.55 -24.86 -13.77
N TYR A 52 -3.91 -24.46 -12.54
CA TYR A 52 -3.00 -24.53 -11.38
C TYR A 52 -2.86 -25.95 -10.83
N GLN A 53 -1.81 -26.17 -10.04
CA GLN A 53 -1.61 -27.44 -9.34
C GLN A 53 -2.72 -27.70 -8.31
N PRO A 54 -3.18 -28.95 -8.12
CA PRO A 54 -4.18 -29.28 -7.09
C PRO A 54 -3.67 -29.06 -5.65
N THR A 55 -2.35 -28.95 -5.49
CA THR A 55 -1.68 -28.71 -4.20
C THR A 55 -1.43 -27.23 -3.89
N LEU A 56 -2.00 -26.30 -4.66
CA LEU A 56 -1.72 -24.87 -4.58
C LEU A 56 -1.89 -24.32 -3.16
N ALA A 57 -3.06 -24.56 -2.56
CA ALA A 57 -3.38 -24.06 -1.22
C ALA A 57 -2.43 -24.61 -0.15
N THR A 58 -2.15 -25.92 -0.19
CA THR A 58 -1.26 -26.57 0.78
C THR A 58 0.19 -26.08 0.64
N GLU A 59 0.68 -25.91 -0.58
CA GLU A 59 2.04 -25.43 -0.84
C GLU A 59 2.21 -23.95 -0.47
N MET A 60 1.19 -23.13 -0.74
CA MET A 60 1.16 -21.73 -0.32
C MET A 60 1.12 -21.63 1.21
N GLY A 61 0.21 -22.35 1.87
CA GLY A 61 0.12 -22.36 3.33
C GLY A 61 1.42 -22.82 4.00
N ALA A 62 2.07 -23.87 3.49
CA ALA A 62 3.34 -24.34 4.02
C ALA A 62 4.46 -23.29 3.98
N LEU A 63 4.42 -22.36 3.02
CA LEU A 63 5.35 -21.23 2.95
C LEU A 63 4.90 -20.08 3.86
N GLN A 64 3.63 -19.68 3.77
CA GLN A 64 3.10 -18.49 4.45
C GLN A 64 3.03 -18.67 5.97
N GLU A 65 2.61 -19.84 6.46
CA GLU A 65 2.46 -20.07 7.91
C GLU A 65 3.78 -20.04 8.69
N ARG A 66 4.90 -20.22 7.99
CA ARG A 66 6.24 -20.08 8.59
C ARG A 66 6.68 -18.62 8.72
N ILE A 67 6.08 -17.73 7.92
CA ILE A 67 6.28 -16.28 7.98
C ILE A 67 5.36 -15.75 9.07
N THR A 68 5.85 -15.78 10.30
CA THR A 68 5.06 -15.35 11.46
C THR A 68 5.95 -14.84 12.58
N SER A 69 5.32 -14.13 13.52
CA SER A 69 5.94 -13.68 14.77
C SER A 69 5.92 -14.80 15.80
N THR A 70 7.05 -15.02 16.46
CA THR A 70 7.17 -16.00 17.55
C THR A 70 7.50 -15.28 18.86
N LYS A 71 7.69 -16.05 19.93
CA LYS A 71 8.15 -15.51 21.22
C LYS A 71 9.61 -15.03 21.21
N LYS A 72 10.39 -15.38 20.18
CA LYS A 72 11.83 -15.08 20.11
C LYS A 72 12.14 -13.90 19.19
N GLY A 73 11.34 -13.68 18.15
CA GLY A 73 11.53 -12.64 17.15
C GLY A 73 10.40 -12.69 16.12
N SER A 74 10.49 -11.85 15.09
CA SER A 74 9.47 -11.78 14.05
C SER A 74 10.05 -11.88 12.63
N ILE A 75 9.23 -12.38 11.70
CA ILE A 75 9.48 -12.23 10.26
C ILE A 75 8.32 -11.43 9.70
N THR A 76 8.60 -10.23 9.21
CA THR A 76 7.66 -9.42 8.44
C THR A 76 7.99 -9.57 6.96
N SER A 77 7.05 -10.12 6.19
CA SER A 77 7.27 -10.37 4.76
C SER A 77 6.59 -9.32 3.89
N VAL A 78 7.33 -8.73 2.96
CA VAL A 78 6.82 -7.88 1.90
C VAL A 78 6.86 -8.67 0.60
N GLN A 79 5.68 -8.98 0.06
CA GLN A 79 5.53 -9.90 -1.07
C GLN A 79 4.96 -9.16 -2.26
N ALA A 80 5.71 -9.13 -3.36
CA ALA A 80 5.15 -8.67 -4.62
C ALA A 80 4.21 -9.76 -5.14
N VAL A 81 2.94 -9.40 -5.37
CA VAL A 81 1.92 -10.28 -5.96
C VAL A 81 1.61 -9.78 -7.36
N TYR A 82 1.98 -10.57 -8.37
CA TYR A 82 1.53 -10.30 -9.73
C TYR A 82 0.11 -10.81 -9.91
N VAL A 83 -0.80 -9.94 -10.34
CA VAL A 83 -2.20 -10.29 -10.65
C VAL A 83 -2.30 -10.53 -12.16
N PRO A 84 -2.54 -11.78 -12.61
CA PRO A 84 -2.66 -12.06 -14.03
C PRO A 84 -3.87 -11.34 -14.63
N ALA A 85 -3.65 -10.60 -15.72
CA ALA A 85 -4.71 -9.90 -16.46
C ALA A 85 -5.60 -8.98 -15.59
N ASP A 86 -5.06 -8.43 -14.50
CA ASP A 86 -5.79 -7.61 -13.52
C ASP A 86 -7.01 -8.32 -12.88
N ASP A 87 -7.06 -9.66 -12.92
CA ASP A 87 -8.13 -10.47 -12.33
C ASP A 87 -7.79 -10.94 -10.90
N LEU A 88 -8.37 -10.26 -9.90
CA LEU A 88 -8.22 -10.60 -8.49
C LEU A 88 -8.92 -11.91 -8.09
N THR A 89 -9.78 -12.46 -8.96
CA THR A 89 -10.50 -13.71 -8.72
C THR A 89 -9.72 -14.96 -9.16
N ASP A 90 -8.57 -14.76 -9.81
CA ASP A 90 -7.66 -15.86 -10.15
C ASP A 90 -7.25 -16.64 -8.87
N PRO A 91 -7.22 -17.99 -8.91
CA PRO A 91 -6.89 -18.80 -7.75
C PRO A 91 -5.57 -18.46 -7.05
N ALA A 92 -4.54 -18.00 -7.78
CA ALA A 92 -3.23 -17.73 -7.21
C ALA A 92 -3.23 -16.45 -6.33
N PRO A 93 -3.65 -15.27 -6.82
CA PRO A 93 -3.89 -14.09 -5.97
C PRO A 93 -4.89 -14.39 -4.85
N ALA A 94 -6.02 -15.03 -5.13
CA ALA A 94 -7.06 -15.30 -4.13
C ALA A 94 -6.53 -16.15 -2.95
N THR A 95 -5.76 -17.20 -3.24
CA THR A 95 -5.13 -18.02 -2.18
C THR A 95 -4.06 -17.24 -1.43
N THR A 96 -3.30 -16.37 -2.11
CA THR A 96 -2.26 -15.56 -1.47
C THR A 96 -2.88 -14.53 -0.53
N PHE A 97 -3.94 -13.84 -0.95
CA PHE A 97 -4.60 -12.80 -0.15
C PHE A 97 -5.17 -13.34 1.16
N ALA A 98 -5.60 -14.60 1.20
CA ALA A 98 -6.08 -15.23 2.43
C ALA A 98 -5.02 -15.30 3.55
N HIS A 99 -3.73 -15.21 3.21
CA HIS A 99 -2.63 -15.22 4.16
C HIS A 99 -2.01 -13.83 4.44
N LEU A 100 -2.43 -12.78 3.74
CA LEU A 100 -1.85 -11.44 3.91
C LEU A 100 -2.60 -10.65 5.00
N ASP A 101 -1.85 -10.11 5.96
CA ASP A 101 -2.40 -9.21 6.99
C ASP A 101 -2.70 -7.80 6.47
N ALA A 102 -1.99 -7.38 5.43
CA ALA A 102 -2.18 -6.10 4.76
C ALA A 102 -1.95 -6.23 3.26
N THR A 103 -2.72 -5.48 2.48
CA THR A 103 -2.60 -5.39 1.04
C THR A 103 -2.30 -3.95 0.66
N THR A 104 -1.22 -3.74 -0.09
CA THR A 104 -0.87 -2.44 -0.66
C THR A 104 -1.00 -2.54 -2.17
N VAL A 105 -2.05 -1.91 -2.70
CA VAL A 105 -2.37 -1.96 -4.13
C VAL A 105 -1.66 -0.79 -4.82
N LEU A 106 -0.92 -1.09 -5.89
CA LEU A 106 -0.26 -0.07 -6.71
C LEU A 106 -1.09 0.19 -7.97
N SER A 107 -1.52 1.43 -8.18
CA SER A 107 -2.44 1.82 -9.25
C SER A 107 -1.73 2.62 -10.35
N ARG A 108 -1.94 2.22 -11.60
CA ARG A 108 -1.46 2.95 -12.77
C ARG A 108 -2.09 4.34 -12.87
N ASN A 109 -3.36 4.47 -12.46
CA ASN A 109 -4.07 5.75 -12.50
C ASN A 109 -3.38 6.77 -11.59
N ILE A 110 -2.97 6.35 -10.38
CA ILE A 110 -2.27 7.21 -9.44
C ILE A 110 -0.87 7.57 -9.96
N ALA A 111 -0.15 6.60 -10.53
CA ALA A 111 1.15 6.86 -11.14
C ALA A 111 1.07 7.89 -12.29
N SER A 112 0.00 7.85 -13.10
CA SER A 112 -0.20 8.82 -14.20
C SER A 112 -0.43 10.26 -13.73
N LEU A 113 -0.83 10.44 -12.46
CA LEU A 113 -0.94 11.76 -11.82
C LEU A 113 0.41 12.27 -11.28
N GLY A 114 1.49 11.51 -11.44
CA GLY A 114 2.81 11.84 -10.91
C GLY A 114 2.95 11.66 -9.40
N ILE A 115 2.05 10.89 -8.79
CA ILE A 115 2.05 10.62 -7.34
C ILE A 115 2.84 9.33 -7.08
N TYR A 116 3.93 9.46 -6.31
CA TYR A 116 4.76 8.33 -5.90
C TYR A 116 4.96 8.32 -4.37
N PRO A 117 4.80 7.17 -3.70
CA PRO A 117 4.45 5.87 -4.27
C PRO A 117 3.01 5.82 -4.80
N ALA A 118 2.78 5.05 -5.85
CA ALA A 118 1.48 4.96 -6.53
C ALA A 118 0.48 4.05 -5.78
N VAL A 119 0.41 4.18 -4.46
CA VAL A 119 -0.47 3.38 -3.59
C VAL A 119 -1.91 3.87 -3.73
N ASP A 120 -2.84 2.95 -3.96
CA ASP A 120 -4.27 3.24 -3.91
C ASP A 120 -4.77 3.23 -2.46
N PRO A 121 -5.15 4.39 -1.89
CA PRO A 121 -5.53 4.49 -0.47
C PRO A 121 -6.91 3.89 -0.15
N LEU A 122 -7.74 3.63 -1.17
CA LEU A 122 -9.07 3.06 -1.01
C LEU A 122 -9.06 1.54 -1.20
N ASP A 123 -8.28 1.05 -2.17
CA ASP A 123 -8.17 -0.40 -2.44
C ASP A 123 -7.12 -1.09 -1.55
N SER A 124 -6.19 -0.34 -0.95
CA SER A 124 -5.26 -0.88 0.05
C SER A 124 -5.93 -1.07 1.40
N THR A 125 -5.65 -2.19 2.05
CA THR A 125 -6.29 -2.56 3.31
C THR A 125 -5.29 -3.11 4.32
N SER A 126 -5.64 -3.07 5.60
CA SER A 126 -4.85 -3.66 6.66
C SER A 126 -5.75 -4.18 7.77
N ARG A 127 -5.50 -5.40 8.23
CA ARG A 127 -6.23 -6.02 9.35
C ARG A 127 -5.98 -5.31 10.67
N ILE A 128 -4.79 -4.71 10.83
CA ILE A 128 -4.42 -4.00 12.07
C ILE A 128 -4.96 -2.57 12.13
N LEU A 129 -5.61 -2.06 11.08
CA LEU A 129 -6.27 -0.76 11.10
C LEU A 129 -7.58 -0.81 11.91
N SER A 130 -7.43 -0.98 13.22
CA SER A 130 -8.50 -0.98 14.22
C SER A 130 -8.10 -0.10 15.40
N ALA A 131 -9.07 0.60 16.00
CA ALA A 131 -8.83 1.53 17.11
C ALA A 131 -8.17 0.84 18.32
N ASP A 132 -8.45 -0.44 18.54
CA ASP A 132 -7.87 -1.24 19.64
C ASP A 132 -6.38 -1.53 19.44
N ILE A 133 -5.89 -1.55 18.20
CA ILE A 133 -4.50 -1.87 17.87
C ILE A 133 -3.68 -0.60 17.64
N VAL A 134 -4.15 0.30 16.77
CA VAL A 134 -3.39 1.51 16.39
C VAL A 134 -3.69 2.73 17.26
N GLY A 135 -4.68 2.62 18.15
CA GLY A 135 -5.20 3.74 18.93
C GLY A 135 -6.26 4.55 18.18
N LYS A 136 -7.13 5.20 18.96
CA LYS A 136 -8.29 5.93 18.42
C LYS A 136 -7.90 7.06 17.47
N GLU A 137 -6.90 7.86 17.84
CA GLU A 137 -6.47 9.01 17.04
C GLU A 137 -5.99 8.60 15.63
N HIS A 138 -5.15 7.57 15.54
CA HIS A 138 -4.68 7.09 14.24
C HIS A 138 -5.84 6.52 13.41
N TYR A 139 -6.70 5.71 14.04
CA TYR A 139 -7.85 5.11 13.37
C TYR A 139 -8.81 6.17 12.82
N ASP A 140 -9.18 7.16 13.64
CA ASP A 140 -10.13 8.21 13.25
C ASP A 140 -9.58 9.04 12.09
N VAL A 141 -8.30 9.44 12.16
CA VAL A 141 -7.64 10.20 11.06
C VAL A 141 -7.62 9.38 9.77
N ALA A 142 -7.22 8.10 9.83
CA ALA A 142 -7.19 7.24 8.65
C ALA A 142 -8.60 7.05 8.03
N ARG A 143 -9.62 6.87 8.86
CA ARG A 143 -11.01 6.74 8.38
C ARG A 143 -11.55 8.03 7.78
N SER A 144 -11.21 9.19 8.35
CA SER A 144 -11.56 10.49 7.79
C SER A 144 -10.88 10.73 6.43
N VAL A 145 -9.59 10.39 6.30
CA VAL A 145 -8.88 10.43 5.00
C VAL A 145 -9.61 9.57 3.96
N GLN A 146 -9.91 8.32 4.30
CA GLN A 146 -10.64 7.41 3.39
C GLN A 146 -12.01 7.95 3.01
N SER A 147 -12.77 8.50 3.96
CA SER A 147 -14.10 9.06 3.71
C SER A 147 -14.06 10.27 2.77
N ILE A 148 -13.08 11.17 2.94
CA ILE A 148 -12.90 12.33 2.07
C ILE A 148 -12.52 11.89 0.65
N LEU A 149 -11.60 10.93 0.52
CA LEU A 149 -11.18 10.41 -0.79
C LEU A 149 -12.30 9.63 -1.49
N GLN A 150 -13.10 8.88 -0.74
CA GLN A 150 -14.27 8.18 -1.27
C GLN A 150 -15.31 9.16 -1.81
N ARG A 151 -15.63 10.21 -1.03
CA ARG A 151 -16.54 11.27 -1.45
C ARG A 151 -16.01 12.01 -2.68
N TYR A 152 -14.70 12.27 -2.73
CA TYR A 152 -14.07 12.87 -3.90
C TYR A 152 -14.23 12.00 -5.16
N LYS A 153 -14.07 10.68 -5.04
CA LYS A 153 -14.28 9.74 -6.16
C LYS A 153 -15.71 9.78 -6.69
N GLU A 154 -16.72 9.87 -5.82
CA GLU A 154 -18.12 10.04 -6.23
C GLU A 154 -18.37 11.37 -6.94
N LEU A 155 -17.71 12.44 -6.48
CA LEU A 155 -17.83 13.77 -7.06
C LEU A 155 -17.07 13.89 -8.39
N GLN A 156 -16.05 13.08 -8.65
CA GLN A 156 -15.28 13.13 -9.91
C GLN A 156 -16.15 12.90 -11.15
N ASP A 157 -17.10 11.95 -11.09
CA ASP A 157 -18.02 11.67 -12.20
C ASP A 157 -18.94 12.87 -12.47
N ILE A 158 -19.42 13.51 -11.40
CA ILE A 158 -20.24 14.72 -11.48
C ILE A 158 -19.43 15.87 -12.09
N ILE A 159 -18.20 16.10 -11.61
CA ILE A 159 -17.28 17.14 -12.10
C ILE A 159 -16.98 16.93 -13.59
N ALA A 160 -16.80 15.68 -14.03
CA ALA A 160 -16.50 15.38 -15.42
C ALA A 160 -17.66 15.70 -16.38
N ILE A 161 -18.91 15.66 -15.90
CA ILE A 161 -20.12 15.90 -16.71
C ILE A 161 -20.59 17.36 -16.61
N LEU A 162 -20.71 17.87 -15.39
CA LEU A 162 -21.35 19.16 -15.09
C LEU A 162 -20.35 20.28 -14.84
N GLY A 163 -19.09 19.96 -14.54
CA GLY A 163 -18.07 20.93 -14.14
C GLY A 163 -18.05 21.20 -12.64
N MET A 164 -16.97 21.86 -12.18
CA MET A 164 -16.72 22.10 -10.75
C MET A 164 -17.63 23.20 -10.17
N ASP A 165 -18.15 24.09 -11.01
CA ASP A 165 -18.96 25.24 -10.58
C ASP A 165 -20.35 24.83 -10.06
N GLU A 166 -20.87 23.70 -10.55
CA GLU A 166 -22.18 23.13 -10.20
C GLU A 166 -22.20 22.42 -8.83
N LEU A 167 -21.03 22.25 -8.20
CA LEU A 167 -20.93 21.68 -6.87
C LEU A 167 -21.34 22.70 -5.79
N SER A 168 -21.90 22.19 -4.69
CA SER A 168 -22.11 22.97 -3.48
C SER A 168 -20.77 23.49 -2.93
N ASP A 169 -20.79 24.58 -2.16
CA ASP A 169 -19.56 25.11 -1.55
C ASP A 169 -18.89 24.10 -0.61
N GLU A 170 -19.69 23.25 0.04
CA GLU A 170 -19.20 22.16 0.88
C GLU A 170 -18.51 21.06 0.04
N ASP A 171 -19.12 20.63 -1.07
CA ASP A 171 -18.50 19.65 -1.97
C ASP A 171 -17.23 20.22 -2.63
N LYS A 172 -17.20 21.51 -2.97
CA LYS A 172 -15.99 22.20 -3.47
C LYS A 172 -14.86 22.15 -2.44
N LEU A 173 -15.18 22.37 -1.16
CA LEU A 173 -14.22 22.27 -0.08
C LEU A 173 -13.69 20.83 0.09
N ILE A 174 -14.57 19.84 0.04
CA ILE A 174 -14.18 18.42 0.09
C ILE A 174 -13.25 18.07 -1.06
N VAL A 175 -13.56 18.49 -2.28
CA VAL A 175 -12.73 18.27 -3.47
C VAL A 175 -11.34 18.91 -3.30
N SER A 176 -11.29 20.15 -2.79
CA SER A 176 -10.02 20.84 -2.53
C SER A 176 -9.16 20.07 -1.52
N ARG A 177 -9.74 19.68 -0.37
CA ARG A 177 -9.04 18.90 0.65
C ARG A 177 -8.62 17.53 0.15
N ALA A 178 -9.48 16.84 -0.61
CA ALA A 178 -9.17 15.54 -1.17
C ALA A 178 -7.97 15.59 -2.12
N ARG A 179 -7.88 16.61 -2.99
CA ARG A 179 -6.72 16.80 -3.87
C ARG A 179 -5.44 17.06 -3.09
N LYS A 180 -5.50 17.84 -2.02
CA LYS A 180 -4.35 18.07 -1.12
C LYS A 180 -3.91 16.79 -0.44
N ILE A 181 -4.85 16.02 0.13
CA ILE A 181 -4.60 14.70 0.73
C ILE A 181 -3.95 13.77 -0.30
N GLN A 182 -4.51 13.69 -1.51
CA GLN A 182 -4.01 12.81 -2.56
C GLN A 182 -2.56 13.12 -2.94
N ARG A 183 -2.22 14.41 -3.04
CA ARG A 183 -0.83 14.85 -3.28
C ARG A 183 0.07 14.63 -2.07
N PHE A 184 -0.43 14.86 -0.86
CA PHE A 184 0.32 14.68 0.39
C PHE A 184 0.66 13.22 0.70
N LEU A 185 -0.03 12.26 0.06
CA LEU A 185 0.37 10.86 0.06
C LEU A 185 1.63 10.58 -0.78
N SER A 186 2.10 11.53 -1.59
CA SER A 186 3.39 11.42 -2.27
C SER A 186 4.55 11.75 -1.34
N GLN A 187 5.66 11.04 -1.50
CA GLN A 187 6.85 11.21 -0.67
C GLN A 187 8.12 10.95 -1.50
N PRO A 188 9.15 11.80 -1.42
CA PRO A 188 10.42 11.55 -2.10
C PRO A 188 11.18 10.42 -1.40
N PHE A 189 11.72 9.49 -2.20
CA PHE A 189 12.42 8.32 -1.69
C PHE A 189 13.93 8.49 -1.76
N SER A 190 14.64 8.13 -0.70
CA SER A 190 16.12 8.20 -0.66
C SER A 190 16.76 7.30 -1.73
N VAL A 191 16.13 6.17 -2.08
CA VAL A 191 16.60 5.29 -3.16
C VAL A 191 16.37 5.88 -4.56
N ALA A 192 15.47 6.85 -4.69
CA ALA A 192 15.16 7.51 -5.96
C ALA A 192 15.94 8.81 -6.17
N GLU A 193 16.61 9.31 -5.13
CA GLU A 193 17.30 10.60 -5.10
C GLU A 193 18.30 10.77 -6.25
N GLN A 194 19.04 9.71 -6.61
CA GLN A 194 19.99 9.74 -7.73
C GLN A 194 19.33 9.98 -9.10
N PHE A 195 18.05 9.65 -9.24
CA PHE A 195 17.30 9.79 -10.49
C PHE A 195 16.43 11.04 -10.52
N THR A 196 15.89 11.43 -9.36
CA THR A 196 14.95 12.56 -9.25
C THR A 196 15.64 13.86 -8.85
N GLY A 197 16.81 13.79 -8.22
CA GLY A 197 17.48 14.95 -7.60
C GLY A 197 16.79 15.48 -6.35
N MET A 198 15.71 14.82 -5.88
CA MET A 198 14.98 15.21 -4.67
C MET A 198 15.48 14.38 -3.48
N GLU A 199 15.89 15.06 -2.41
CA GLU A 199 16.33 14.40 -1.18
C GLU A 199 15.21 13.55 -0.60
N GLY A 200 15.51 12.28 -0.32
CA GLY A 200 14.55 11.38 0.29
C GLY A 200 14.19 11.78 1.72
N LYS A 201 12.91 11.67 2.09
CA LYS A 201 12.43 12.01 3.42
C LYS A 201 11.96 10.76 4.16
N TYR A 202 12.29 10.66 5.45
CA TYR A 202 11.70 9.69 6.37
C TYR A 202 10.73 10.41 7.30
N VAL A 203 9.46 10.02 7.27
CA VAL A 203 8.39 10.69 8.02
C VAL A 203 7.97 9.81 9.21
N PRO A 204 8.14 10.27 10.47
CA PRO A 204 7.68 9.52 11.62
C PRO A 204 6.15 9.41 11.68
N LEU A 205 5.64 8.28 12.20
CA LEU A 205 4.20 8.01 12.30
C LEU A 205 3.40 9.15 12.97
N LYS A 206 3.94 9.74 14.04
CA LYS A 206 3.28 10.86 14.75
C LYS A 206 3.13 12.10 13.86
N GLU A 207 4.12 12.38 13.02
CA GLU A 207 4.09 13.50 12.07
C GLU A 207 3.09 13.23 10.95
N THR A 208 3.01 11.99 10.47
CA THR A 208 2.00 11.57 9.48
C THR A 208 0.58 11.82 10.02
N ILE A 209 0.27 11.32 11.22
CA ILE A 209 -1.05 11.47 11.83
C ILE A 209 -1.38 12.95 12.06
N ARG A 210 -0.42 13.73 12.56
CA ARG A 210 -0.58 15.19 12.76
C ARG A 210 -0.87 15.88 11.43
N GLY A 211 -0.06 15.64 10.41
CA GLY A 211 -0.19 16.30 9.10
C GLY A 211 -1.54 16.03 8.45
N PHE A 212 -1.99 14.77 8.41
CA PHE A 212 -3.31 14.45 7.86
C PHE A 212 -4.45 15.03 8.70
N ARG A 213 -4.35 15.03 10.04
CA ARG A 213 -5.35 15.67 10.90
C ARG A 213 -5.48 17.16 10.61
N GLU A 214 -4.36 17.88 10.47
CA GLU A 214 -4.41 19.33 10.21
C GLU A 214 -5.03 19.67 8.86
N ILE A 215 -4.82 18.82 7.84
CA ILE A 215 -5.48 18.95 6.53
C ILE A 215 -7.00 18.70 6.67
N ILE A 216 -7.41 17.65 7.40
CA ILE A 216 -8.82 17.34 7.63
C ILE A 216 -9.53 18.45 8.40
N GLU A 217 -8.87 19.04 9.40
CA GLU A 217 -9.37 20.16 10.21
C GLU A 217 -9.40 21.49 9.44
N GLY A 218 -8.82 21.55 8.24
CA GLY A 218 -8.84 22.74 7.38
C GLY A 218 -7.79 23.79 7.70
N LYS A 219 -6.79 23.49 8.54
CA LYS A 219 -5.75 24.47 8.92
C LYS A 219 -4.88 24.93 7.76
N HIS A 220 -4.87 24.16 6.68
CA HIS A 220 -4.05 24.38 5.49
C HIS A 220 -4.90 24.56 4.21
N ASP A 221 -6.16 24.98 4.37
CA ASP A 221 -7.09 25.21 3.26
C ASP A 221 -6.64 26.36 2.33
N ASP A 222 -5.90 27.33 2.85
CA ASP A 222 -5.38 28.46 2.06
C ASP A 222 -4.15 28.10 1.22
N LEU A 223 -3.49 26.96 1.51
CA LEU A 223 -2.27 26.57 0.81
C LEU A 223 -2.58 25.98 -0.58
N PRO A 224 -1.73 26.24 -1.60
CA PRO A 224 -1.92 25.67 -2.93
C PRO A 224 -1.69 24.15 -2.94
N GLU A 225 -2.40 23.44 -3.82
CA GLU A 225 -2.27 21.98 -3.95
C GLU A 225 -0.84 21.53 -4.30
N SER A 226 -0.09 22.32 -5.07
CA SER A 226 1.29 22.01 -5.49
C SER A 226 2.25 21.85 -4.31
N ALA A 227 2.01 22.58 -3.22
CA ALA A 227 2.86 22.55 -2.02
C ALA A 227 2.80 21.19 -1.31
N PHE A 228 1.76 20.38 -1.54
CA PHE A 228 1.60 19.06 -0.94
C PHE A 228 2.28 17.94 -1.72
N LEU A 229 2.89 18.23 -2.88
CA LEU A 229 3.53 17.21 -3.71
C LEU A 229 5.02 17.04 -3.33
N PHE A 230 5.46 15.79 -3.15
CA PHE A 230 6.84 15.39 -2.83
C PHE A 230 7.43 16.10 -1.62
N VAL A 231 6.71 16.05 -0.50
CA VAL A 231 7.13 16.61 0.80
C VAL A 231 7.09 15.53 1.87
N GLY A 232 7.84 15.72 2.95
CA GLY A 232 7.83 14.82 4.09
C GLY A 232 6.73 15.14 5.10
N SER A 233 6.87 16.27 5.81
CA SER A 233 5.96 16.67 6.88
C SER A 233 5.06 17.83 6.45
N ILE A 234 4.05 18.13 7.28
CA ILE A 234 3.17 19.28 7.06
C ILE A 234 3.92 20.61 7.19
N ASP A 235 4.99 20.65 7.97
CA ASP A 235 5.80 21.86 8.13
C ASP A 235 6.54 22.18 6.82
N GLU A 236 7.02 21.15 6.11
CA GLU A 236 7.64 21.31 4.79
C GLU A 236 6.65 21.84 3.74
N VAL A 237 5.36 21.46 3.83
CA VAL A 237 4.30 22.04 2.97
C VAL A 237 4.22 23.55 3.16
N VAL A 238 4.19 24.00 4.42
CA VAL A 238 4.10 25.42 4.76
C VAL A 238 5.34 26.18 4.29
N GLU A 239 6.52 25.59 4.44
CA GLU A 239 7.78 26.17 3.93
C GLU A 239 7.79 26.27 2.39
N LYS A 240 7.34 25.23 1.70
CA LYS A 240 7.26 25.19 0.24
C LYS A 240 6.26 26.22 -0.29
N ALA A 241 5.08 26.32 0.33
CA ALA A 241 4.09 27.33 -0.02
C ALA A 241 4.61 28.77 0.15
N LYS A 242 5.42 29.03 1.20
CA LYS A 242 6.06 30.35 1.40
C LYS A 242 7.10 30.69 0.32
N LYS A 243 7.76 29.69 -0.26
CA LYS A 243 8.73 29.88 -1.35
C LYS A 243 8.06 30.13 -2.70
N GLY A 244 6.75 29.92 -2.82
CA GLY A 244 6.00 30.10 -4.07
C GLY A 244 6.22 28.95 -5.07
N GLU A 245 6.61 27.77 -4.58
CA GLU A 245 6.83 26.55 -5.36
C GLU A 245 5.61 25.62 -5.40
#